data_AF-A0A812V4Y2-F1
#
_entry.id   AF-A0A812V4Y2-F1
#
_cell.length_a   1.000
_cell.length_b   1.000
_cell.length_c   1.000
_cell.angle_alpha   90.00
_cell.angle_beta   90.00
_cell.angle_gamma   90.00
#
_symmetry.space_group_name_H-M   'P 1'
#
loop_
_entity.id
_entity.type
_entity.pdbx_description
1 polymer ?
#
loop_
_entity_poly.entity_id
_entity_poly.type
_entity_poly.pdbx_seq_one_letter_code
_entity_poly.pdbx_strand_id
1 'polypeptide(L)'
;MLLHSSSSWQASVPGIKANPSDSAKVANFLFPNGFSVAGTEPAVQRLVGRATATTGCLQAKLLKTSGAFHTQLMQPARERLLAALRDAEPSMKPPTRDIYANLTGARLPAGTPVQEIITSLADQLTNCVLWEPCMRAALADGLSEFYELGPMKQLKSMMKRIDQSAWQKTQNVMV
;
A
#
# COMPACT_ATOMS: atom_id res chain seq x y z
N MET A 1 10.34 -5.43 3.82
CA MET A 1 10.95 -6.65 3.25
C MET A 1 11.60 -6.24 1.95
N LEU A 2 12.91 -6.43 1.83
CA LEU A 2 13.67 -6.10 0.62
C LEU A 2 14.15 -7.40 -0.03
N LEU A 3 13.49 -7.85 -1.09
CA LEU A 3 13.83 -9.08 -1.81
C LEU A 3 13.84 -8.81 -3.33
N HIS A 4 14.85 -9.36 -4.01
CA HIS A 4 14.98 -9.34 -5.46
C HIS A 4 13.74 -9.98 -6.11
N SER A 5 13.09 -9.24 -7.02
CA SER A 5 11.85 -9.61 -7.66
C SER A 5 11.97 -10.87 -8.53
N SER A 6 11.20 -11.89 -8.19
CA SER A 6 10.53 -12.72 -9.20
C SER A 6 9.03 -12.60 -8.98
N SER A 7 8.28 -12.57 -10.06
CA SER A 7 6.84 -12.29 -10.23
C SER A 7 5.87 -13.21 -9.47
N SER A 8 6.32 -13.96 -8.46
CA SER A 8 5.57 -15.03 -7.79
C SER A 8 4.82 -14.63 -6.50
N TRP A 9 4.93 -13.38 -6.03
CA TRP A 9 4.41 -12.97 -4.70
C TRP A 9 2.99 -12.38 -4.70
N GLN A 10 2.30 -12.37 -5.84
CA GLN A 10 1.04 -11.61 -6.00
C GLN A 10 -0.20 -12.28 -5.38
N ALA A 11 -0.21 -13.58 -5.10
CA ALA A 11 -1.42 -14.29 -4.65
C ALA A 11 -1.31 -14.93 -3.25
N SER A 12 -0.15 -15.48 -2.92
CA SER A 12 0.14 -16.14 -1.64
C SER A 12 1.62 -16.44 -1.57
N VAL A 13 2.24 -16.36 -0.39
CA VAL A 13 3.64 -16.79 -0.25
C VAL A 13 3.67 -18.32 -0.06
N PRO A 14 4.39 -19.07 -0.92
CA PRO A 14 4.52 -20.51 -0.76
C PRO A 14 5.14 -20.90 0.59
N GLY A 15 4.56 -21.89 1.27
CA GLY A 15 5.08 -22.45 2.52
C GLY A 15 4.85 -21.61 3.78
N ILE A 16 3.82 -20.77 3.81
CA ILE A 16 3.41 -20.03 5.02
C ILE A 16 2.68 -20.90 6.04
N LYS A 17 1.85 -21.84 5.58
CA LYS A 17 0.88 -22.52 6.44
C LYS A 17 1.58 -23.54 7.33
N ALA A 18 1.57 -23.30 8.64
CA ALA A 18 1.80 -24.35 9.63
C ALA A 18 0.46 -24.88 10.16
N ASN A 19 -0.53 -23.98 10.25
CA ASN A 19 -1.92 -24.26 10.60
C ASN A 19 -2.89 -23.80 9.50
N PRO A 20 -4.11 -24.35 9.42
CA PRO A 20 -5.14 -23.92 8.46
C PRO A 20 -5.51 -22.44 8.57
N SER A 21 -5.46 -21.87 9.79
CA SER A 21 -5.77 -20.47 10.07
C SER A 21 -4.65 -19.49 9.71
N ASP A 22 -3.44 -19.99 9.42
CA ASP A 22 -2.31 -19.14 9.08
C ASP A 22 -2.52 -18.50 7.72
N SER A 23 -2.42 -17.19 7.68
CA SER A 23 -2.56 -16.40 6.47
C SER A 23 -1.59 -15.25 6.50
N ALA A 24 -0.88 -15.02 5.39
CA ALA A 24 -0.23 -13.74 5.13
C ALA A 24 -0.15 -13.48 3.63
N LYS A 25 -0.17 -12.21 3.27
CA LYS A 25 -0.07 -11.74 1.90
C LYS A 25 0.69 -10.42 1.83
N VAL A 26 1.14 -10.06 0.62
CA VAL A 26 1.69 -8.72 0.40
C VAL A 26 0.61 -7.68 0.70
N ALA A 27 0.96 -6.74 1.57
CA ALA A 27 0.08 -5.69 2.07
C ALA A 27 0.39 -4.33 1.44
N ASN A 28 1.64 -4.10 1.07
CA ASN A 28 2.06 -2.88 0.40
C ASN A 28 3.18 -3.18 -0.60
N PHE A 29 3.04 -2.73 -1.85
CA PHE A 29 4.12 -2.59 -2.83
C PHE A 29 4.62 -1.15 -2.80
N LEU A 30 5.84 -0.95 -2.29
CA LEU A 30 6.33 0.38 -1.92
C LEU A 30 7.33 0.96 -2.93
N PHE A 31 8.18 0.11 -3.52
CA PHE A 31 9.21 0.50 -4.48
C PHE A 31 9.88 -0.78 -5.02
N PRO A 32 10.74 -0.71 -6.05
CA PRO A 32 11.43 -1.87 -6.57
C PRO A 32 12.10 -2.70 -5.47
N ASN A 33 11.78 -4.00 -5.46
CA ASN A 33 12.24 -4.98 -4.47
C ASN A 33 11.82 -4.64 -3.04
N GLY A 34 10.74 -3.87 -2.85
CA GLY A 34 10.34 -3.29 -1.59
C GLY A 34 8.88 -3.44 -1.27
N PHE A 35 8.57 -4.25 -0.27
CA PHE A 35 7.19 -4.51 0.10
C PHE A 35 7.06 -4.85 1.58
N SER A 36 5.82 -4.89 2.04
CA SER A 36 5.45 -5.42 3.35
C SER A 36 4.49 -6.58 3.19
N VAL A 37 4.52 -7.48 4.17
CA VAL A 37 3.58 -8.59 4.28
C VAL A 37 2.84 -8.43 5.60
N ALA A 38 1.54 -8.69 5.57
CA ALA A 38 0.70 -8.69 6.75
C ALA A 38 -0.16 -9.96 6.79
N GLY A 39 -0.57 -10.36 7.98
CA GLY A 39 -1.25 -11.61 8.21
C GLY A 39 -1.32 -11.96 9.69
N THR A 40 -1.66 -13.21 9.99
CA THR A 40 -1.58 -13.76 11.34
C THR A 40 -0.15 -13.70 11.86
N GLU A 41 0.03 -13.39 13.14
CA GLU A 41 1.35 -13.22 13.73
C GLU A 41 2.31 -14.42 13.50
N PRO A 42 1.89 -15.69 13.71
CA PRO A 42 2.77 -16.83 13.46
C PRO A 42 3.24 -16.93 11.99
N ALA A 43 2.35 -16.63 11.04
CA ALA A 43 2.67 -16.61 9.62
C ALA A 43 3.72 -15.56 9.28
N VAL A 44 3.54 -14.33 9.78
CA VAL A 44 4.46 -13.23 9.53
C VAL A 44 5.82 -13.48 10.18
N GLN A 45 5.86 -14.00 11.41
CA GLN A 45 7.11 -14.34 12.08
C GLN A 45 7.92 -15.38 11.29
N ARG A 46 7.28 -16.44 10.79
CA ARG A 46 7.95 -17.44 9.93
C ARG A 46 8.49 -16.83 8.64
N LEU A 47 7.72 -15.95 8.00
CA LEU A 47 8.19 -15.25 6.80
C LEU A 47 9.42 -14.39 7.07
N VAL A 48 9.43 -13.66 8.18
CA VAL A 48 10.58 -12.84 8.58
C VAL A 48 11.80 -13.74 8.78
N GLY A 49 11.67 -14.85 9.52
CA GLY A 49 12.77 -15.80 9.71
C GLY A 49 13.31 -16.37 8.39
N ARG A 50 12.42 -16.80 7.49
CA ARG A 50 12.80 -17.31 6.15
C ARG A 50 13.45 -16.25 5.29
N ALA A 51 12.91 -15.04 5.26
CA ALA A 51 13.45 -13.94 4.48
C ALA A 51 14.87 -13.58 4.98
N THR A 52 15.09 -13.48 6.28
CA THR A 52 16.41 -13.22 6.87
C THR A 52 17.43 -14.30 6.53
N ALA A 53 17.02 -15.56 6.38
CA ALA A 53 17.90 -16.66 5.97
C ALA A 53 18.13 -16.75 4.44
N THR A 54 17.42 -15.96 3.64
CA THR A 54 17.48 -16.04 2.17
C THR A 54 18.60 -15.15 1.62
N THR A 55 19.53 -15.72 0.85
CA THR A 55 20.57 -14.97 0.14
C THR A 55 19.96 -13.88 -0.76
N GLY A 56 20.46 -12.65 -0.63
CA GLY A 56 19.93 -11.49 -1.36
C GLY A 56 18.80 -10.73 -0.65
N CYS A 57 18.34 -11.19 0.53
CA CYS A 57 17.53 -10.34 1.39
C CYS A 57 18.38 -9.25 2.03
N LEU A 58 18.08 -7.99 1.70
CA LEU A 58 18.78 -6.86 2.33
C LEU A 58 18.26 -6.62 3.75
N GLN A 59 16.95 -6.78 3.96
CA GLN A 59 16.31 -6.53 5.25
C GLN A 59 14.92 -7.19 5.35
N ALA A 60 14.69 -7.88 6.46
CA ALA A 60 13.39 -8.31 6.94
C ALA A 60 13.22 -7.92 8.42
N LYS A 61 12.15 -7.20 8.74
CA LYS A 61 11.86 -6.68 10.08
C LYS A 61 10.37 -6.79 10.35
N LEU A 62 10.01 -7.22 11.55
CA LEU A 62 8.64 -7.13 12.04
C LEU A 62 8.30 -5.67 12.35
N LEU A 63 7.17 -5.20 11.83
CA LEU A 63 6.66 -3.87 12.10
C LEU A 63 5.75 -3.92 13.33
N LYS A 64 5.98 -3.01 14.28
CA LYS A 64 5.07 -2.82 15.43
C LYS A 64 3.81 -2.12 14.91
N THR A 65 2.75 -2.87 14.72
CA THR A 65 1.45 -2.38 14.24
C THR A 65 0.33 -3.02 15.05
N SER A 66 -0.82 -2.36 15.13
CA SER A 66 -1.97 -2.86 15.89
C SER A 66 -2.79 -3.92 15.15
N GLY A 67 -2.46 -4.24 13.88
CA GLY A 67 -3.20 -5.23 13.12
C GLY A 67 -2.63 -5.51 11.73
N ALA A 68 -3.19 -6.53 11.07
CA ALA A 68 -2.83 -6.95 9.73
C ALA A 68 -3.50 -6.10 8.63
N PHE A 69 -3.17 -4.81 8.58
CA PHE A 69 -3.73 -3.87 7.61
C PHE A 69 -3.55 -4.32 6.16
N HIS A 70 -4.46 -3.90 5.28
CA HIS A 70 -4.45 -4.23 3.85
C HIS A 70 -4.60 -5.74 3.59
N THR A 71 -5.28 -6.45 4.51
CA THR A 71 -5.60 -7.86 4.38
C THR A 71 -7.05 -8.19 4.64
N GLN A 72 -7.47 -9.40 4.26
CA GLN A 72 -8.82 -9.89 4.50
C GLN A 72 -9.17 -9.94 6.00
N LEU A 73 -8.16 -9.94 6.88
CA LEU A 73 -8.37 -9.81 8.33
C LEU A 73 -8.98 -8.45 8.73
N MET A 74 -8.96 -7.45 7.83
CA MET A 74 -9.59 -6.14 8.03
C MET A 74 -11.06 -6.09 7.59
N GLN A 75 -11.68 -7.21 7.18
CA GLN A 75 -13.07 -7.23 6.72
C GLN A 75 -14.06 -6.56 7.71
N PRO A 76 -13.98 -6.80 9.04
CA PRO A 76 -14.87 -6.10 9.98
C PRO A 76 -14.62 -4.59 10.06
N ALA A 77 -13.40 -4.12 9.79
CA ALA A 77 -13.10 -2.69 9.72
C ALA A 77 -13.60 -2.07 8.42
N ARG A 78 -13.50 -2.81 7.30
CA ARG A 78 -14.06 -2.42 5.99
C ARG A 78 -15.57 -2.17 6.07
N GLU A 79 -16.32 -3.06 6.71
CA GLU A 79 -17.78 -2.93 6.86
C GLU A 79 -18.16 -1.69 7.67
N ARG A 80 -17.46 -1.45 8.79
CA ARG A 80 -17.69 -0.25 9.62
C ARG A 80 -17.34 1.04 8.89
N LEU A 81 -16.22 1.06 8.16
CA LEU A 81 -15.83 2.22 7.36
C LEU A 81 -16.84 2.49 6.24
N LEU A 82 -17.28 1.45 5.53
CA LEU A 82 -18.27 1.61 4.45
C LEU A 82 -19.59 2.19 4.97
N ALA A 83 -20.06 1.74 6.14
CA ALA A 83 -21.26 2.28 6.76
C ALA A 83 -21.10 3.78 7.10
N ALA A 84 -19.97 4.16 7.71
CA ALA A 84 -19.69 5.56 8.03
C ALA A 84 -19.53 6.45 6.78
N LEU A 85 -18.90 5.94 5.72
CA LEU A 85 -18.76 6.67 4.46
C LEU A 85 -20.11 6.87 3.76
N ARG A 86 -21.01 5.87 3.80
CA ARG A 86 -22.38 5.99 3.26
C ARG A 86 -23.23 6.99 4.03
N ASP A 87 -23.10 7.03 5.35
CA ASP A 87 -23.77 8.03 6.18
C ASP A 87 -23.31 9.46 5.82
N ALA A 88 -22.02 9.63 5.53
CA ALA A 88 -21.45 10.90 5.11
C ALA A 88 -21.66 11.24 3.62
N GLU A 89 -22.08 10.30 2.78
CA GLU A 89 -22.25 10.43 1.32
C GLU A 89 -23.02 11.71 0.90
N PRO A 90 -24.15 12.09 1.53
CA PRO A 90 -24.91 13.28 1.13
C PRO A 90 -24.13 14.61 1.25
N SER A 91 -23.06 14.63 2.05
CA SER A 91 -22.20 15.80 2.27
C SER A 91 -20.94 15.82 1.39
N MET A 92 -20.65 14.70 0.72
CA MET A 92 -19.46 14.55 -0.11
C MET A 92 -19.66 15.16 -1.50
N LYS A 93 -18.55 15.54 -2.13
CA LYS A 93 -18.51 16.01 -3.51
C LYS A 93 -17.49 15.20 -4.30
N PRO A 94 -17.69 15.01 -5.61
CA PRO A 94 -16.67 14.45 -6.48
C PRO A 94 -15.33 15.19 -6.32
N PRO A 95 -14.19 14.51 -6.45
CA PRO A 95 -12.89 15.14 -6.32
C PRO A 95 -12.69 16.16 -7.43
N THR A 96 -12.14 17.33 -7.10
CA THR A 96 -11.87 18.40 -8.07
C THR A 96 -10.51 18.24 -8.77
N ARG A 97 -9.74 17.22 -8.38
CA ARG A 97 -8.40 16.89 -8.90
C ARG A 97 -8.30 15.39 -9.06
N ASP A 98 -7.41 14.96 -9.96
CA ASP A 98 -7.11 13.55 -10.15
C ASP A 98 -6.51 12.96 -8.86
N ILE A 99 -6.86 11.71 -8.57
CA ILE A 99 -6.39 10.96 -7.41
C ILE A 99 -5.73 9.68 -7.92
N TYR A 100 -4.51 9.37 -7.48
CA TYR A 100 -3.90 8.07 -7.75
C TYR A 100 -4.26 7.12 -6.60
N ALA A 101 -5.12 6.15 -6.89
CA ALA A 101 -5.70 5.29 -5.86
C ALA A 101 -4.82 4.07 -5.60
N ASN A 102 -4.45 3.88 -4.32
CA ASN A 102 -3.67 2.73 -3.85
C ASN A 102 -4.31 1.37 -4.19
N LEU A 103 -5.63 1.33 -4.36
CA LEU A 103 -6.38 0.10 -4.64
C LEU A 103 -6.10 -0.42 -6.05
N THR A 104 -6.08 0.48 -7.04
CA THR A 104 -5.92 0.16 -8.46
C THR A 104 -4.51 0.40 -8.96
N GLY A 105 -3.71 1.20 -8.25
CA GLY A 105 -2.40 1.64 -8.72
C GLY A 105 -2.50 2.68 -9.85
N ALA A 106 -3.69 3.23 -10.09
CA ALA A 106 -4.01 4.02 -11.27
C ALA A 106 -4.74 5.32 -10.93
N ARG A 107 -4.85 6.18 -11.94
CA ARG A 107 -5.53 7.47 -11.87
C ARG A 107 -7.05 7.31 -11.81
N LEU A 108 -7.66 7.94 -10.83
CA LEU A 108 -9.08 8.28 -10.74
C LEU A 108 -9.23 9.74 -11.16
N PRO A 109 -9.93 10.04 -12.27
CA PRO A 109 -10.07 11.41 -12.75
C PRO A 109 -10.82 12.33 -11.78
N ALA A 110 -10.56 13.63 -11.86
CA ALA A 110 -11.45 14.65 -11.31
C ALA A 110 -12.90 14.41 -11.80
N GLY A 111 -13.86 14.61 -10.91
CA GLY A 111 -15.27 14.35 -11.19
C GLY A 111 -15.71 12.88 -11.03
N THR A 112 -14.81 11.97 -10.63
CA THR A 112 -15.17 10.58 -10.29
C THR A 112 -16.36 10.54 -9.32
N PRO A 113 -17.42 9.75 -9.58
CA PRO A 113 -18.60 9.69 -8.72
C PRO A 113 -18.26 9.37 -7.26
N VAL A 114 -18.96 10.00 -6.32
CA VAL A 114 -18.72 9.84 -4.88
C VAL A 114 -18.84 8.37 -4.47
N GLN A 115 -19.79 7.62 -5.04
CA GLN A 115 -20.00 6.21 -4.74
C GLN A 115 -18.79 5.34 -5.09
N GLU A 116 -18.08 5.67 -6.17
CA GLU A 116 -16.84 4.99 -6.57
C GLU A 116 -15.70 5.31 -5.59
N ILE A 117 -15.60 6.57 -5.14
CA ILE A 117 -14.63 6.97 -4.11
C ILE A 117 -14.89 6.24 -2.78
N ILE A 118 -16.15 6.17 -2.34
CA ILE A 118 -16.53 5.45 -1.12
C ILE A 118 -16.15 3.98 -1.21
N THR A 119 -16.46 3.33 -2.33
CA THR A 119 -16.12 1.92 -2.56
C THR A 119 -14.61 1.71 -2.54
N SER A 120 -13.86 2.57 -3.23
CA SER A 120 -12.39 2.54 -3.28
C SER A 120 -11.77 2.69 -1.88
N LEU A 121 -12.25 3.66 -1.08
CA LEU A 121 -11.77 3.91 0.28
C LEU A 121 -12.06 2.72 1.22
N ALA A 122 -13.26 2.14 1.14
CA ALA A 122 -13.61 0.97 1.94
C ALA A 122 -12.74 -0.24 1.57
N ASP A 123 -12.66 -0.57 0.29
CA ASP A 123 -11.95 -1.73 -0.21
C ASP A 123 -10.43 -1.62 -0.02
N GLN A 124 -9.89 -0.41 0.13
CA GLN A 124 -8.48 -0.20 0.45
C GLN A 124 -8.04 -0.88 1.76
N LEU A 125 -8.95 -1.03 2.74
CA LEU A 125 -8.61 -1.66 4.02
C LEU A 125 -8.27 -3.15 3.88
N THR A 126 -8.88 -3.83 2.92
CA THR A 126 -8.73 -5.28 2.71
C THR A 126 -7.79 -5.63 1.56
N ASN A 127 -7.38 -4.64 0.76
CA ASN A 127 -6.56 -4.82 -0.43
C ASN A 127 -5.18 -4.18 -0.30
N CYS A 128 -4.24 -4.71 -1.08
CA CYS A 128 -2.85 -4.26 -1.08
C CYS A 128 -2.75 -2.79 -1.47
N VAL A 129 -1.82 -2.06 -0.85
CA VAL A 129 -1.44 -0.71 -1.26
C VAL A 129 -0.48 -0.79 -2.44
N LEU A 130 -0.92 -0.33 -3.61
CA LEU A 130 -0.13 -0.28 -4.84
C LEU A 130 0.61 1.06 -4.99
N TRP A 131 1.42 1.43 -3.98
CA TRP A 131 2.10 2.73 -3.94
C TRP A 131 3.11 2.91 -5.09
N GLU A 132 3.98 1.92 -5.34
CA GLU A 132 4.90 2.00 -6.49
C GLU A 132 4.14 2.16 -7.82
N PRO A 133 3.13 1.32 -8.14
CA PRO A 133 2.29 1.52 -9.32
C PRO A 133 1.67 2.91 -9.40
N CYS A 134 1.11 3.45 -8.30
CA CYS A 134 0.56 4.82 -8.27
C CYS A 134 1.59 5.87 -8.67
N MET A 135 2.80 5.81 -8.11
CA MET A 135 3.85 6.78 -8.44
C MET A 135 4.32 6.63 -9.87
N ARG A 136 4.42 5.39 -10.39
CA ARG A 136 4.77 5.16 -11.81
C ARG A 136 3.69 5.68 -12.75
N ALA A 137 2.41 5.50 -12.42
CA ALA A 137 1.30 6.05 -13.19
C ALA A 137 1.35 7.58 -13.21
N ALA A 138 1.59 8.22 -12.07
CA ALA A 138 1.73 9.67 -11.99
C ALA A 138 2.90 10.20 -12.84
N LEU A 139 4.06 9.54 -12.79
CA LEU A 139 5.21 9.88 -13.63
C LEU A 139 4.90 9.70 -15.13
N ALA A 140 4.19 8.64 -15.49
CA ALA A 140 3.77 8.37 -16.87
C ALA A 140 2.78 9.42 -17.40
N ASP A 141 1.93 9.97 -16.53
CA ASP A 141 1.03 11.09 -16.83
C ASP A 141 1.75 12.46 -16.86
N GLY A 142 3.08 12.48 -16.66
CA GLY A 142 3.91 13.68 -16.78
C GLY A 142 4.10 14.47 -15.49
N LEU A 143 3.62 13.98 -14.34
CA LEU A 143 3.89 14.62 -13.04
C LEU A 143 5.37 14.46 -12.71
N SER A 144 6.04 15.54 -12.29
CA SER A 144 7.48 15.49 -11.96
C SER A 144 7.86 16.21 -10.67
N GLU A 145 6.93 16.94 -10.05
CA GLU A 145 7.10 17.64 -8.78
C GLU A 145 6.13 17.07 -7.77
N PHE A 146 6.62 16.79 -6.56
CA PHE A 146 5.86 16.14 -5.50
C PHE A 146 6.05 16.87 -4.18
N TYR A 147 4.99 16.96 -3.39
CA TYR A 147 5.00 17.58 -2.08
C TYR A 147 4.50 16.58 -1.04
N GLU A 148 5.38 16.12 -0.15
CA GLU A 148 5.03 15.29 1.00
C GLU A 148 4.61 16.21 2.15
N LEU A 149 3.30 16.31 2.37
CA LEU A 149 2.71 17.10 3.45
C LEU A 149 2.68 16.26 4.73
N GLY A 150 3.53 16.59 5.71
CA GLY A 150 3.56 15.90 7.00
C GLY A 150 4.93 15.91 7.69
N PRO A 151 4.99 15.43 8.93
CA PRO A 151 6.17 15.58 9.80
C PRO A 151 7.35 14.67 9.43
N MET A 152 7.11 13.65 8.59
CA MET A 152 8.09 12.64 8.22
C MET A 152 8.49 12.78 6.75
N LYS A 153 9.53 12.03 6.34
CA LYS A 153 10.07 12.03 4.97
C LYS A 153 10.03 10.64 4.33
N GLN A 154 9.03 9.85 4.71
CA GLN A 154 8.97 8.44 4.31
C GLN A 154 8.62 8.33 2.83
N LEU A 155 7.63 9.09 2.35
CA LEU A 155 7.21 9.05 0.95
C LEU A 155 8.33 9.53 0.03
N LYS A 156 9.02 10.62 0.37
CA LYS A 156 10.21 11.10 -0.34
C LYS A 156 11.31 10.04 -0.37
N SER A 157 11.53 9.33 0.74
CA SER A 157 12.53 8.25 0.82
C SER A 157 12.15 7.06 -0.07
N MET A 158 10.85 6.76 -0.21
CA MET A 158 10.35 5.76 -1.15
C MET A 158 10.49 6.22 -2.60
N MET A 159 10.19 7.49 -2.89
CA MET A 159 10.36 8.07 -4.22
C MET A 159 11.79 7.92 -4.73
N LYS A 160 12.81 8.12 -3.87
CA LYS A 160 14.23 7.90 -4.23
C LYS A 160 14.49 6.51 -4.82
N ARG A 161 13.72 5.52 -4.39
CA ARG A 161 13.84 4.13 -4.86
C ARG A 161 13.02 3.85 -6.11
N ILE A 162 12.04 4.68 -6.41
CA ILE A 162 11.15 4.55 -7.59
C ILE A 162 11.74 5.32 -8.76
N ASP A 163 12.07 6.60 -8.55
CA ASP A 163 12.60 7.50 -9.56
C ASP A 163 13.51 8.58 -8.93
N GLN A 164 14.76 8.63 -9.39
CA GLN A 164 15.78 9.53 -8.86
C GLN A 164 15.55 11.00 -9.22
N SER A 165 14.96 11.28 -10.40
CA SER A 165 14.70 12.64 -10.89
C SER A 165 13.52 13.26 -10.14
N ALA A 166 12.43 12.51 -10.00
CA ALA A 166 11.28 12.90 -9.21
C ALA A 166 11.63 13.11 -7.73
N TRP A 167 12.49 12.27 -7.16
CA TRP A 167 12.98 12.43 -5.79
C TRP A 167 13.69 13.77 -5.56
N GLN A 168 14.54 14.21 -6.49
CA GLN A 168 15.25 15.48 -6.39
C GLN A 168 14.28 16.67 -6.36
N LYS A 169 13.16 16.56 -7.07
CA LYS A 169 12.08 17.55 -7.12
C LYS A 169 11.01 17.37 -6.04
N THR A 170 11.09 16.30 -5.24
CA THR A 170 10.15 16.06 -4.15
C THR A 170 10.49 16.96 -2.96
N GLN A 171 9.54 17.74 -2.48
CA GLN A 171 9.69 18.59 -1.29
C GLN A 171 8.91 17.99 -0.13
N ASN A 172 9.44 18.10 1.09
CA ASN A 172 8.68 17.78 2.30
C ASN A 172 8.24 19.09 2.93
N VAL A 173 6.95 19.21 3.18
CA VAL A 173 6.31 20.41 3.72
C VAL A 173 5.73 20.05 5.09
N MET A 174 6.21 20.75 6.11
CA MET A 174 5.67 20.62 7.46
C MET A 174 4.30 21.30 7.52
N VAL A 175 3.30 20.55 7.99
CA VAL A 175 1.92 21.00 8.18
C VAL A 175 1.46 20.68 9.60
#